data_AF-A0ABC8SY43-F1
#
_entry.id   AF-A0ABC8SY43-F1
#
_cell.length_a   1.000
_cell.length_b   1.000
_cell.length_c   1.000
_cell.angle_alpha   90.00
_cell.angle_beta   90.00
_cell.angle_gamma   90.00
#
_symmetry.space_group_name_H-M   'P 1'
#
loop_
_entity.id
_entity.type
_entity.pdbx_description
1 polymer ?
#
loop_
_entity_poly.entity_id
_entity_poly.type
_entity_poly.pdbx_seq_one_letter_code
_entity_poly.pdbx_strand_id
1 'polypeptide(L)'
;MKRTESKKSHSWWWDSHISPKNSKWLQENLEEMDQRVKQMLKLVEEDADTFSKKAEMYYQKRPELIKLVEEFYRMYRSLAERYDNVTGELRKNIPSDLQSQGSGISDTGSEPPSTWTTPDQGLSRRRSGPRPAGFEFFLGTGGSSSDLNTKEDESSTLDSESESDDSSVNNYSGMPGNGDDQGIRQKIIEMGVELQDAKEKLRMQQKNNSDGISRGIESGNSEVLLLRIAGYEEELRVAEEKIRLSEEEIARLKIELHKCETLESTNNVQVERESMHKDEKNLGGGLEEEKKQVTQLQGRIGGLEAEVSDSEHNIQTLEEELKITKAALNGTEKEVASLRHELGSAQRDIATWKTKVDRKEKEVSKMQDRIERYKANLSGRDQEIRALRETISNANQSLSEENSHLQAEVTRQLKERAYLEDNLKEWDLRCQSLEEEVRRVKAGKSEMEALLGAEIEQLEVGIAERGSRIEELNKSLDALKLKYDMLIAERDNLNAESSSKDDRIDQMGKHLHQLHMEHVELTAAAERTRKQVEELRSRGRELEEENERQREVILEGAEEKREAIRQLCFSLEHYRNGYQQLRRAFMGHKRLPVMAS
;
A
#
# COMPACT_ATOMS: atom_id res chain seq x y z
N MET A 1 46.84 -28.64 -32.54
CA MET A 1 45.45 -28.20 -32.32
C MET A 1 45.44 -27.11 -31.27
N LYS A 2 45.39 -25.83 -31.67
CA LYS A 2 45.21 -24.68 -30.78
C LYS A 2 43.73 -24.30 -30.82
N ARG A 3 43.07 -24.36 -29.66
CA ARG A 3 41.65 -24.02 -29.49
C ARG A 3 41.55 -22.49 -29.49
N THR A 4 40.88 -21.95 -30.48
CA THR A 4 40.58 -20.52 -30.63
C THR A 4 39.59 -20.08 -29.57
N GLU A 5 40.01 -19.14 -28.72
CA GLU A 5 39.10 -18.35 -27.89
C GLU A 5 38.19 -17.54 -28.80
N SER A 6 36.87 -17.76 -28.69
CA SER A 6 35.89 -16.88 -29.31
C SER A 6 35.92 -15.54 -28.57
N LYS A 7 36.59 -14.56 -29.17
CA LYS A 7 36.40 -13.14 -28.82
C LYS A 7 34.93 -12.83 -29.00
N LYS A 8 34.19 -12.80 -27.89
CA LYS A 8 32.87 -12.19 -27.81
C LYS A 8 33.02 -10.78 -28.38
N SER A 9 32.23 -10.46 -29.40
CA SER A 9 31.99 -9.10 -29.88
C SER A 9 31.30 -8.29 -28.78
N HIS A 10 32.05 -7.98 -27.71
CA HIS A 10 31.68 -6.95 -26.77
C HIS A 10 32.06 -5.63 -27.42
N SER A 11 31.05 -5.03 -28.04
CA SER A 11 30.91 -3.60 -28.31
C SER A 11 32.05 -2.73 -27.77
N TRP A 12 33.00 -2.41 -28.65
CA TRP A 12 34.18 -1.59 -28.37
C TRP A 12 33.88 -0.25 -27.69
N TRP A 13 32.66 0.26 -27.82
CA TRP A 13 32.26 1.55 -27.24
C TRP A 13 31.93 1.45 -25.74
N TRP A 14 31.33 0.33 -25.29
CA TRP A 14 31.04 0.07 -23.85
C TRP A 14 32.33 -0.07 -23.05
N ASP A 15 33.36 -0.69 -23.65
CA ASP A 15 34.68 -0.89 -23.02
C ASP A 15 35.50 0.42 -22.94
N SER A 16 35.21 1.40 -23.81
CA SER A 16 35.92 2.68 -23.87
C SER A 16 35.36 3.76 -22.92
N HIS A 17 34.03 3.83 -22.74
CA HIS A 17 33.40 4.97 -22.03
C HIS A 17 32.75 4.63 -20.68
N ILE A 18 32.40 3.37 -20.43
CA ILE A 18 31.73 2.93 -19.19
C ILE A 18 32.48 1.70 -18.64
N SER A 19 33.80 1.81 -18.57
CA SER A 19 34.66 0.85 -17.89
C SER A 19 35.21 1.50 -16.63
N PRO A 20 35.29 0.78 -15.49
CA PRO A 20 35.93 1.27 -14.27
C PRO A 20 37.37 1.75 -14.48
N LYS A 21 38.01 1.37 -15.59
CA LYS A 21 39.39 1.74 -15.95
C LYS A 21 39.51 3.11 -16.64
N ASN A 22 38.43 3.64 -17.23
CA ASN A 22 38.45 4.88 -18.01
C ASN A 22 37.59 6.01 -17.42
N SER A 23 36.67 5.70 -16.50
CA SER A 23 35.77 6.68 -15.91
C SER A 23 36.14 6.96 -14.45
N LYS A 24 36.77 8.12 -14.20
CA LYS A 24 37.18 8.56 -12.85
C LYS A 24 36.01 8.62 -11.88
N TRP A 25 34.85 9.11 -12.32
CA TRP A 25 33.66 9.24 -11.47
C TRP A 25 33.07 7.87 -11.08
N LEU A 26 33.11 6.89 -12.00
CA LEU A 26 32.62 5.53 -11.74
C LEU A 26 33.57 4.80 -10.79
N GLN A 27 34.87 4.98 -10.97
CA GLN A 27 35.90 4.42 -10.08
C GLN A 27 35.79 4.99 -8.67
N GLU A 28 35.72 6.32 -8.52
CA GLU A 28 35.55 6.99 -7.23
C GLU A 28 34.24 6.57 -6.53
N ASN A 29 33.15 6.42 -7.28
CA ASN A 29 31.87 5.99 -6.72
C ASN A 29 31.86 4.52 -6.30
N LEU A 30 32.48 3.62 -7.09
CA LEU A 30 32.65 2.22 -6.71
C LEU A 30 33.54 2.06 -5.47
N GLU A 31 34.60 2.88 -5.37
CA GLU A 31 35.50 2.88 -4.23
C GLU A 31 34.82 3.46 -2.96
N GLU A 32 33.99 4.49 -3.11
CA GLU A 32 33.16 5.00 -2.01
C GLU A 32 32.12 3.97 -1.54
N MET A 33 31.44 3.30 -2.47
CA MET A 33 30.50 2.21 -2.15
C MET A 33 31.20 1.04 -1.43
N ASP A 34 32.39 0.64 -1.88
CA ASP A 34 33.18 -0.42 -1.25
C ASP A 34 33.65 -0.02 0.17
N GLN A 35 34.07 1.23 0.36
CA GLN A 35 34.42 1.76 1.69
C GLN A 35 33.22 1.72 2.66
N ARG A 36 32.01 2.02 2.19
CA ARG A 36 30.80 1.96 3.04
C ARG A 36 30.37 0.54 3.37
N VAL A 37 30.46 -0.38 2.42
CA VAL A 37 30.22 -1.81 2.67
C VAL A 37 31.21 -2.34 3.72
N LYS A 38 32.48 -1.95 3.65
CA LYS A 38 33.48 -2.29 4.67
C LYS A 38 33.16 -1.70 6.05
N GLN A 39 32.65 -0.46 6.11
CA GLN A 39 32.20 0.15 7.37
C GLN A 39 30.97 -0.56 7.95
N MET A 40 30.01 -0.95 7.12
CA MET A 40 28.84 -1.73 7.54
C MET A 40 29.23 -3.11 8.06
N LEU A 41 30.14 -3.81 7.39
CA LEU A 41 30.65 -5.11 7.85
C LEU A 41 31.37 -4.99 9.19
N LYS A 42 32.16 -3.93 9.40
CA LYS A 42 32.85 -3.68 10.67
C LYS A 42 31.89 -3.43 11.84
N LEU A 43 30.72 -2.82 11.58
CA LEU A 43 29.68 -2.67 12.61
C LEU A 43 29.03 -4.00 13.01
N VAL A 44 29.08 -5.00 12.12
CA VAL A 44 28.49 -6.34 12.31
C VAL A 44 29.50 -7.35 12.90
N GLU A 45 30.79 -7.23 12.59
CA GLU A 45 31.86 -8.19 12.96
C GLU A 45 32.46 -8.01 14.38
N GLU A 46 32.05 -7.03 15.19
CA GLU A 46 32.65 -6.87 16.53
C GLU A 46 32.16 -7.94 17.53
N ASP A 47 33.07 -8.85 17.89
CA ASP A 47 32.89 -9.93 18.86
C ASP A 47 32.56 -9.38 20.26
N ALA A 48 31.36 -9.72 20.75
CA ALA A 48 30.93 -9.42 22.11
C ALA A 48 30.98 -10.70 22.96
N ASP A 49 31.91 -10.77 23.91
CA ASP A 49 32.13 -11.92 24.80
C ASP A 49 30.97 -12.24 25.77
N THR A 50 29.85 -11.51 25.72
CA THR A 50 28.69 -11.73 26.61
C THR A 50 27.37 -11.28 25.98
N PHE A 51 26.30 -12.06 26.16
CA PHE A 51 24.98 -11.84 25.54
C PHE A 51 24.36 -10.46 25.83
N SER A 52 24.47 -9.97 27.06
CA SER A 52 23.94 -8.64 27.43
C SER A 52 24.64 -7.50 26.69
N LYS A 53 25.96 -7.58 26.52
CA LYS A 53 26.73 -6.63 25.70
C LYS A 53 26.36 -6.72 24.21
N LYS A 54 26.08 -7.94 23.70
CA LYS A 54 25.63 -8.14 22.32
C LYS A 54 24.27 -7.48 22.05
N ALA A 55 23.33 -7.58 23.00
CA ALA A 55 22.02 -6.93 22.88
C ALA A 55 22.13 -5.40 22.97
N GLU A 56 22.92 -4.87 23.90
CA GLU A 56 23.15 -3.42 24.04
C GLU A 56 23.85 -2.83 22.80
N MET A 57 24.90 -3.50 22.30
CA MET A 57 25.58 -3.13 21.06
C MET A 57 24.65 -3.21 19.84
N TYR A 58 23.74 -4.19 19.79
CA TYR A 58 22.76 -4.28 18.71
C TYR A 58 21.83 -3.07 18.66
N TYR A 59 21.29 -2.63 19.80
CA TYR A 59 20.41 -1.46 19.84
C TYR A 59 21.14 -0.14 19.56
N GLN A 60 22.42 -0.03 19.93
CA GLN A 60 23.22 1.16 19.64
C GLN A 60 23.76 1.21 18.20
N LYS A 61 24.16 0.07 17.63
CA LYS A 61 24.72 -0.01 16.27
C LYS A 61 23.66 -0.10 15.18
N ARG A 62 22.45 -0.56 15.49
CA ARG A 62 21.37 -0.68 14.51
C ARG A 62 21.00 0.66 13.84
N PRO A 63 20.87 1.79 14.57
CA PRO A 63 20.67 3.10 13.95
C PRO A 63 21.82 3.52 13.02
N GLU A 64 23.08 3.28 13.42
CA GLU A 64 24.26 3.62 12.61
C GLU A 64 24.33 2.78 11.34
N LEU A 65 24.00 1.49 11.44
CA LEU A 65 23.94 0.58 10.31
C LEU A 65 22.82 0.97 9.34
N ILE A 66 21.63 1.32 9.84
CA ILE A 66 20.51 1.82 9.03
C ILE A 66 20.93 3.07 8.25
N LYS A 67 21.57 4.03 8.92
CA LYS A 67 22.07 5.25 8.27
C LYS A 67 23.07 4.95 7.15
N LEU A 68 24.02 4.05 7.38
CA LEU A 68 24.99 3.64 6.34
C LEU A 68 24.33 2.93 5.16
N VAL A 69 23.31 2.10 5.41
CA VAL A 69 22.51 1.43 4.37
C VAL A 69 21.72 2.44 3.54
N GLU A 70 21.09 3.42 4.18
CA GLU A 70 20.33 4.48 3.50
C GLU A 70 21.24 5.33 2.61
N GLU A 71 22.42 5.70 3.12
CA GLU A 71 23.39 6.48 2.34
C GLU A 71 24.00 5.64 1.19
N PHE A 72 24.24 4.33 1.40
CA PHE A 72 24.63 3.40 0.34
C PHE A 72 23.57 3.30 -0.75
N TYR A 73 22.30 3.14 -0.38
CA TYR A 73 21.19 3.08 -1.31
C TYR A 73 21.04 4.37 -2.12
N ARG A 74 21.24 5.53 -1.49
CA ARG A 74 21.24 6.83 -2.16
C ARG A 74 22.36 6.96 -3.20
N MET A 75 23.57 6.50 -2.88
CA MET A 75 24.68 6.48 -3.85
C MET A 75 24.41 5.54 -5.01
N TYR A 76 23.93 4.32 -4.74
CA TYR A 76 23.54 3.36 -5.76
C TYR A 76 22.47 3.93 -6.72
N ARG A 77 21.46 4.61 -6.17
CA ARG A 77 20.40 5.23 -6.97
C ARG A 77 20.93 6.35 -7.87
N SER A 78 21.84 7.19 -7.34
CA SER A 78 22.50 8.23 -8.13
C SER A 78 23.38 7.64 -9.25
N LEU A 79 24.04 6.52 -8.97
CA LEU A 79 24.83 5.79 -9.96
C LEU A 79 23.94 5.24 -11.09
N ALA A 80 22.82 4.61 -10.75
CA ALA A 80 21.85 4.10 -11.72
C ALA A 80 21.27 5.22 -12.59
N GLU A 81 20.91 6.36 -12.00
CA GLU A 81 20.40 7.52 -12.73
C GLU A 81 21.45 8.10 -13.70
N ARG A 82 22.71 8.17 -13.30
CA ARG A 82 23.80 8.58 -14.21
C ARG A 82 24.04 7.57 -15.33
N TYR A 83 23.92 6.28 -15.04
CA TYR A 83 24.02 5.24 -16.06
C TYR A 83 22.89 5.34 -17.09
N ASP A 84 21.66 5.58 -16.64
CA ASP A 84 20.50 5.80 -17.51
C ASP A 84 20.62 7.09 -18.32
N ASN A 85 21.17 8.16 -17.75
CA ASN A 85 21.42 9.41 -18.47
C ASN A 85 22.47 9.21 -19.57
N VAL A 86 23.59 8.54 -19.28
CA VAL A 86 24.63 8.27 -20.29
C VAL A 86 24.13 7.30 -21.38
N THR A 87 23.37 6.27 -20.99
CA THR A 87 22.79 5.31 -21.93
C THR A 87 21.65 5.93 -22.75
N GLY A 88 20.89 6.85 -22.16
CA GLY A 88 19.83 7.61 -22.80
C GLY A 88 20.37 8.66 -23.77
N GLU A 89 21.42 9.39 -23.39
CA GLU A 89 22.15 10.30 -24.29
C GLU A 89 22.81 9.54 -25.44
N LEU A 90 23.33 8.34 -25.20
CA LEU A 90 23.82 7.49 -26.29
C LEU A 90 22.71 7.18 -27.30
N ARG A 91 21.54 6.72 -26.84
CA ARG A 91 20.42 6.39 -27.74
C ARG A 91 19.98 7.58 -28.60
N LYS A 92 20.16 8.80 -28.10
CA LYS A 92 19.88 10.05 -28.83
C LYS A 92 20.98 10.45 -29.82
N ASN A 93 22.23 10.01 -29.61
CA ASN A 93 23.40 10.38 -30.41
C ASN A 93 23.82 9.28 -31.41
N ILE A 94 23.09 8.18 -31.54
CA ILE A 94 23.28 7.23 -32.65
C ILE A 94 22.72 7.90 -33.92
N PRO A 95 23.55 8.20 -34.95
CA PRO A 95 23.07 8.81 -36.17
C PRO A 95 22.07 7.91 -36.87
N SER A 96 20.94 8.48 -37.30
CA SER A 96 19.85 7.78 -38.00
C SER A 96 20.27 7.07 -39.29
N ASP A 97 21.50 7.28 -39.78
CA ASP A 97 22.01 6.74 -41.03
C ASP A 97 22.50 5.28 -40.96
N LEU A 98 22.65 4.68 -39.77
CA LEU A 98 23.00 3.24 -39.67
C LEU A 98 21.79 2.31 -39.48
N GLN A 99 20.57 2.85 -39.43
CA GLN A 99 19.35 2.07 -39.27
C GLN A 99 18.68 1.71 -40.63
N SER A 100 19.30 2.10 -41.75
CA SER A 100 18.76 1.94 -43.11
C SER A 100 19.20 0.67 -43.86
N GLN A 101 20.02 -0.23 -43.30
CA GLN A 101 20.41 -1.47 -43.98
C GLN A 101 19.94 -2.71 -43.20
N GLY A 102 18.66 -3.03 -43.37
CA GLY A 102 18.04 -4.23 -42.83
C GLY A 102 16.59 -4.35 -43.29
N SER A 103 16.36 -4.22 -44.58
CA SER A 103 15.04 -4.40 -45.20
C SER A 103 14.63 -5.88 -45.20
N GLY A 104 13.36 -6.14 -44.87
CA GLY A 104 12.62 -7.28 -45.41
C GLY A 104 11.99 -8.23 -44.40
N ILE A 105 10.89 -7.83 -43.75
CA ILE A 105 9.56 -8.42 -44.00
C ILE A 105 8.45 -7.56 -43.34
N SER A 106 7.58 -7.04 -44.20
CA SER A 106 6.23 -6.48 -43.96
C SER A 106 5.32 -7.54 -43.29
N ASP A 107 4.15 -7.31 -42.71
CA ASP A 107 3.22 -6.19 -42.49
C ASP A 107 2.09 -6.80 -41.62
N THR A 108 1.71 -6.18 -40.50
CA THR A 108 0.35 -6.24 -39.89
C THR A 108 0.32 -5.44 -38.58
N GLY A 109 -0.23 -4.23 -38.66
CA GLY A 109 -1.31 -3.76 -37.77
C GLY A 109 -1.05 -3.64 -36.26
N SER A 110 -0.66 -2.42 -35.89
CA SER A 110 -1.27 -1.60 -34.81
C SER A 110 -0.99 -1.93 -33.33
N GLU A 111 -0.71 -0.84 -32.59
CA GLU A 111 -0.29 -0.70 -31.19
C GLU A 111 -1.08 -1.54 -30.15
N PRO A 112 -0.51 -1.72 -28.94
CA PRO A 112 -1.03 -0.87 -27.87
C PRO A 112 0.01 -0.31 -26.88
N PRO A 113 -0.37 0.76 -26.15
CA PRO A 113 0.45 1.44 -25.16
C PRO A 113 0.60 0.60 -23.88
N SER A 114 1.81 0.59 -23.33
CA SER A 114 2.11 0.00 -22.02
C SER A 114 1.50 0.86 -20.90
N THR A 115 0.24 0.58 -20.60
CA THR A 115 -0.38 0.85 -19.31
C THR A 115 -0.03 -0.34 -18.43
N TRP A 116 0.83 -0.16 -17.44
CA TRP A 116 1.02 -1.17 -16.40
C TRP A 116 -0.15 -1.06 -15.42
N THR A 117 -1.21 -1.81 -15.70
CA THR A 117 -2.19 -2.23 -14.72
C THR A 117 -1.94 -3.69 -14.40
N THR A 118 -1.85 -3.96 -13.10
CA THR A 118 -1.89 -5.25 -12.43
C THR A 118 -2.97 -6.19 -12.99
N PRO A 119 -2.69 -7.51 -13.09
CA PRO A 119 -3.72 -8.52 -12.92
C PRO A 119 -3.46 -9.37 -11.67
N ASP A 120 -4.51 -9.44 -10.84
CA ASP A 120 -4.72 -10.42 -9.80
C ASP A 120 -5.04 -11.81 -10.39
N GLN A 121 -4.83 -12.83 -9.55
CA GLN A 121 -5.27 -14.23 -9.62
C GLN A 121 -4.51 -15.23 -10.51
N GLY A 122 -3.56 -15.88 -9.83
CA GLY A 122 -3.74 -17.29 -9.48
C GLY A 122 -3.33 -18.32 -10.52
N LEU A 123 -2.18 -18.98 -10.29
CA LEU A 123 -2.06 -20.44 -10.29
C LEU A 123 -0.67 -20.84 -9.81
N SER A 124 -0.67 -21.68 -8.77
CA SER A 124 0.46 -22.38 -8.21
C SER A 124 1.39 -23.00 -9.27
N ARG A 125 2.66 -22.60 -9.26
CA ARG A 125 3.76 -23.56 -9.41
C ARG A 125 5.04 -23.06 -8.75
N ARG A 126 5.52 -23.90 -7.84
CA ARG A 126 6.78 -23.81 -7.11
C ARG A 126 7.96 -23.40 -8.01
N ARG A 127 8.76 -22.43 -7.53
CA ARG A 127 10.23 -22.50 -7.58
C ARG A 127 10.83 -21.56 -6.53
N SER A 128 11.47 -22.15 -5.52
CA SER A 128 12.33 -21.44 -4.58
C SER A 128 13.59 -20.93 -5.30
N GLY A 129 13.89 -19.65 -5.09
CA GLY A 129 15.22 -19.06 -5.30
C GLY A 129 16.01 -19.06 -3.99
N PRO A 130 17.36 -19.07 -4.04
CA PRO A 130 18.22 -19.45 -2.92
C PRO A 130 18.26 -18.37 -1.84
N ARG A 131 17.92 -18.76 -0.60
CA ARG A 131 18.08 -17.94 0.60
C ARG A 131 19.53 -18.05 1.10
N PRO A 132 20.21 -16.94 1.46
CA PRO A 132 21.61 -16.99 1.92
C PRO A 132 21.73 -17.72 3.25
N ALA A 133 22.71 -18.62 3.37
CA ALA A 133 23.06 -19.28 4.61
C ALA A 133 23.74 -18.28 5.56
N GLY A 134 23.24 -18.14 6.79
CA GLY A 134 23.90 -17.31 7.81
C GLY A 134 23.01 -16.69 8.89
N PHE A 135 21.72 -17.01 8.99
CA PHE A 135 20.86 -16.44 10.04
C PHE A 135 19.83 -17.47 10.55
N GLU A 136 20.33 -18.53 11.20
CA GLU A 136 19.52 -19.45 12.02
C GLU A 136 20.21 -19.67 13.37
N PHE A 137 20.29 -18.62 14.19
CA PHE A 137 20.55 -18.77 15.62
C PHE A 137 20.03 -17.55 16.40
N PHE A 138 18.72 -17.44 16.51
CA PHE A 138 17.96 -16.89 17.64
C PHE A 138 16.48 -16.92 17.23
N LEU A 139 15.59 -17.28 18.16
CA LEU A 139 14.16 -17.60 17.98
C LEU A 139 13.89 -19.08 17.67
N GLY A 140 13.83 -19.86 18.75
CA GLY A 140 13.25 -21.19 18.72
C GLY A 140 11.78 -21.14 18.32
N THR A 141 11.42 -21.95 17.32
CA THR A 141 10.05 -22.39 17.10
C THR A 141 10.03 -23.88 17.38
N GLY A 142 9.35 -24.25 18.47
CA GLY A 142 9.24 -25.62 18.93
C GLY A 142 8.21 -26.43 18.15
N GLY A 143 8.48 -27.74 18.07
CA GLY A 143 7.52 -28.81 17.81
C GLY A 143 7.21 -29.07 16.34
N SER A 144 7.28 -30.27 15.81
CA SER A 144 7.69 -31.56 16.37
C SER A 144 7.89 -32.48 15.17
N SER A 145 9.09 -33.03 14.99
CA SER A 145 9.37 -34.08 14.02
C SER A 145 9.66 -35.37 14.78
N SER A 146 8.90 -36.44 14.52
CA SER A 146 9.42 -37.80 14.57
C SER A 146 8.35 -38.79 14.13
N ASP A 147 8.47 -39.27 12.89
CA ASP A 147 8.12 -40.64 12.54
C ASP A 147 9.43 -41.45 12.60
N LEU A 148 9.57 -42.33 13.58
CA LEU A 148 10.43 -43.51 13.47
C LEU A 148 9.75 -44.69 14.15
N ASN A 149 9.64 -45.76 13.35
CA ASN A 149 9.31 -47.11 13.76
C ASN A 149 10.26 -47.62 14.83
N THR A 150 9.72 -48.19 15.90
CA THR A 150 10.28 -49.36 16.59
C THR A 150 9.14 -50.20 17.16
N LYS A 151 9.09 -51.45 16.73
CA LYS A 151 8.29 -52.54 17.32
C LYS A 151 8.94 -53.05 18.61
N GLU A 152 8.13 -53.80 19.35
CA GLU A 152 8.44 -54.80 20.38
C GLU A 152 8.24 -54.35 21.84
N ASP A 153 7.12 -54.85 22.38
CA ASP A 153 6.97 -55.62 23.62
C ASP A 153 7.56 -55.05 24.93
N GLU A 154 6.68 -54.68 25.86
CA GLU A 154 6.23 -55.56 26.95
C GLU A 154 5.37 -54.81 28.01
N SER A 155 4.24 -55.44 28.36
CA SER A 155 3.69 -55.64 29.71
C SER A 155 3.01 -54.51 30.53
N SER A 156 1.82 -54.89 31.02
CA SER A 156 1.16 -54.54 32.30
C SER A 156 0.29 -53.26 32.36
N THR A 157 -1.03 -53.37 32.17
CA THR A 157 -2.13 -53.59 33.16
C THR A 157 -2.58 -52.34 33.94
N LEU A 158 -3.79 -51.82 33.67
CA LEU A 158 -5.00 -51.94 34.52
C LEU A 158 -6.09 -50.95 34.08
N ASP A 159 -7.25 -51.52 33.76
CA ASP A 159 -8.63 -51.15 34.12
C ASP A 159 -8.99 -49.69 34.42
N SER A 160 -9.98 -49.17 33.69
CA SER A 160 -11.26 -48.74 34.29
C SER A 160 -12.30 -48.48 33.20
N GLU A 161 -13.38 -49.22 33.30
CA GLU A 161 -14.58 -49.12 32.49
C GLU A 161 -15.37 -47.86 32.85
N SER A 162 -16.02 -47.24 31.86
CA SER A 162 -17.32 -46.63 32.10
C SER A 162 -18.10 -46.53 30.80
N GLU A 163 -19.11 -47.37 30.72
CA GLU A 163 -20.18 -47.39 29.75
C GLU A 163 -21.09 -46.16 29.92
N SER A 164 -21.55 -45.57 28.82
CA SER A 164 -22.95 -45.13 28.69
C SER A 164 -23.27 -44.79 27.23
N ASP A 165 -24.10 -45.64 26.65
CA ASP A 165 -24.93 -45.41 25.47
C ASP A 165 -25.87 -44.19 25.65
N ASP A 166 -26.20 -43.45 24.58
CA ASP A 166 -27.36 -43.78 23.73
C ASP A 166 -27.75 -42.62 22.77
N SER A 167 -28.12 -43.06 21.55
CA SER A 167 -29.01 -42.54 20.50
C SER A 167 -28.94 -41.05 20.06
N SER A 168 -28.40 -40.73 18.88
CA SER A 168 -28.93 -40.94 17.50
C SER A 168 -30.06 -40.00 17.07
N VAL A 169 -29.77 -39.10 16.11
CA VAL A 169 -30.66 -38.83 14.97
C VAL A 169 -29.83 -38.59 13.71
N ASN A 170 -29.94 -39.57 12.82
CA ASN A 170 -29.57 -39.64 11.40
C ASN A 170 -30.38 -38.58 10.62
N ASN A 171 -29.89 -37.89 9.57
CA ASN A 171 -29.75 -38.45 8.24
C ASN A 171 -29.38 -37.36 7.20
N TYR A 172 -28.89 -37.87 6.07
CA TYR A 172 -28.77 -37.30 4.73
C TYR A 172 -27.42 -36.69 4.29
N SER A 173 -26.69 -37.56 3.58
CA SER A 173 -26.06 -37.36 2.26
C SER A 173 -24.88 -36.40 2.20
N GLY A 174 -23.73 -36.78 1.66
CA GLY A 174 -23.56 -37.50 0.41
C GLY A 174 -22.80 -36.56 -0.52
N MET A 175 -21.51 -36.82 -0.69
CA MET A 175 -20.64 -36.03 -1.55
C MET A 175 -21.07 -36.19 -3.03
N PRO A 176 -21.10 -35.09 -3.79
CA PRO A 176 -20.11 -34.94 -4.86
C PRO A 176 -19.46 -33.55 -4.74
N GLY A 177 -18.16 -33.38 -4.88
CA GLY A 177 -17.48 -33.63 -6.14
C GLY A 177 -17.69 -32.49 -7.15
N ASN A 178 -17.47 -31.23 -6.76
CA ASN A 178 -16.74 -30.19 -7.52
C ASN A 178 -17.11 -28.78 -7.04
N GLY A 179 -16.10 -28.03 -6.55
CA GLY A 179 -16.00 -26.59 -6.80
C GLY A 179 -16.77 -25.59 -5.93
N ASP A 180 -16.86 -25.75 -4.60
CA ASP A 180 -17.61 -24.80 -3.76
C ASP A 180 -16.81 -24.22 -2.58
N ASP A 181 -15.88 -23.29 -2.86
CA ASP A 181 -15.34 -22.35 -1.84
C ASP A 181 -16.43 -21.35 -1.37
N GLN A 182 -17.55 -21.29 -2.08
CA GLN A 182 -18.70 -20.45 -1.77
C GLN A 182 -19.69 -21.11 -0.80
N GLY A 183 -19.83 -22.45 -0.84
CA GLY A 183 -20.64 -23.20 0.13
C GLY A 183 -20.03 -23.19 1.54
N ILE A 184 -18.70 -23.22 1.64
CA ILE A 184 -17.98 -23.08 2.91
C ILE A 184 -18.16 -21.66 3.46
N ARG A 185 -18.07 -20.63 2.62
CA ARG A 185 -18.35 -19.24 3.03
C ARG A 185 -19.79 -19.04 3.49
N GLN A 186 -20.76 -19.62 2.80
CA GLN A 186 -22.15 -19.56 3.23
C GLN A 186 -22.35 -20.25 4.58
N LYS A 187 -21.71 -21.42 4.80
CA LYS A 187 -21.77 -22.14 6.07
C LYS A 187 -21.03 -21.42 7.21
N ILE A 188 -19.96 -20.68 6.91
CA ILE A 188 -19.29 -19.79 7.87
C ILE A 188 -20.18 -18.59 8.23
N ILE A 189 -20.90 -18.03 7.27
CA ILE A 189 -21.87 -16.96 7.53
C ILE A 189 -23.04 -17.49 8.36
N GLU A 190 -23.57 -18.67 8.02
CA GLU A 190 -24.69 -19.31 8.72
C GLU A 190 -24.31 -19.70 10.15
N MET A 191 -23.16 -20.34 10.34
CA MET A 191 -22.56 -20.59 11.66
C MET A 191 -22.25 -19.29 12.41
N GLY A 192 -21.84 -18.23 11.70
CA GLY A 192 -21.59 -16.91 12.30
C GLY A 192 -22.86 -16.22 12.78
N VAL A 193 -23.96 -16.40 12.05
CA VAL A 193 -25.30 -15.94 12.45
C VAL A 193 -25.83 -16.77 13.62
N GLU A 194 -25.69 -18.10 13.58
CA GLU A 194 -26.08 -18.98 14.69
C GLU A 194 -25.26 -18.73 15.95
N LEU A 195 -23.96 -18.45 15.82
CA LEU A 195 -23.08 -18.13 16.94
C LEU A 195 -23.39 -16.74 17.51
N GLN A 196 -23.81 -15.79 16.66
CA GLN A 196 -24.34 -14.53 17.17
C GLN A 196 -25.72 -14.66 17.81
N ASP A 197 -26.61 -15.47 17.25
CA ASP A 197 -27.93 -15.72 17.84
C ASP A 197 -27.80 -16.46 19.19
N ALA A 198 -26.86 -17.40 19.30
CA ALA A 198 -26.51 -18.06 20.55
C ALA A 198 -25.88 -17.10 21.57
N LYS A 199 -25.04 -16.16 21.13
CA LYS A 199 -24.42 -15.13 21.97
C LYS A 199 -25.43 -14.06 22.42
N GLU A 200 -26.36 -13.68 21.56
CA GLU A 200 -27.49 -12.80 21.87
C GLU A 200 -28.44 -13.49 22.85
N LYS A 201 -28.73 -14.80 22.67
CA LYS A 201 -29.49 -15.61 23.62
C LYS A 201 -28.79 -15.74 24.98
N LEU A 202 -27.47 -15.92 25.01
CA LEU A 202 -26.67 -15.92 26.24
C LEU A 202 -26.68 -14.55 26.92
N ARG A 203 -26.61 -13.46 26.15
CA ARG A 203 -26.70 -12.09 26.65
C ARG A 203 -28.10 -11.77 27.18
N MET A 204 -29.15 -12.25 26.53
CA MET A 204 -30.53 -12.14 27.01
C MET A 204 -30.77 -13.01 28.24
N GLN A 205 -30.15 -14.18 28.34
CA GLN A 205 -30.18 -15.03 29.54
C GLN A 205 -29.41 -14.39 30.71
N GLN A 206 -28.27 -13.74 30.44
CA GLN A 206 -27.51 -12.98 31.44
C GLN A 206 -28.24 -11.73 31.90
N LYS A 207 -28.96 -11.05 30.98
CA LYS A 207 -29.79 -9.88 31.30
C LYS A 207 -31.06 -10.27 32.06
N ASN A 208 -31.70 -11.39 31.70
CA ASN A 208 -32.83 -11.95 32.45
C ASN A 208 -32.39 -12.50 33.82
N ASN A 209 -31.16 -12.99 33.96
CA ASN A 209 -30.57 -13.36 35.25
C ASN A 209 -30.19 -12.12 36.09
N SER A 210 -29.87 -10.99 35.46
CA SER A 210 -29.58 -9.72 36.16
C SER A 210 -30.85 -9.03 36.67
N ASP A 211 -31.95 -9.10 35.93
CA ASP A 211 -33.22 -8.47 36.31
C ASP A 211 -34.15 -9.40 37.14
N GLY A 212 -33.79 -10.69 37.28
CA GLY A 212 -34.45 -11.66 38.15
C GLY A 212 -33.89 -11.77 39.58
N ILE A 213 -32.75 -11.12 39.87
CA ILE A 213 -32.05 -11.23 41.18
C ILE A 213 -32.35 -10.03 42.11
N SER A 214 -33.02 -8.97 41.63
CA SER A 214 -33.25 -7.76 42.42
C SER A 214 -34.64 -7.65 43.06
N ARG A 215 -35.53 -8.64 42.87
CA ARG A 215 -36.89 -8.57 43.45
C ARG A 215 -37.52 -9.92 43.75
N GLY A 216 -37.06 -10.56 44.83
CA GLY A 216 -37.83 -11.60 45.51
C GLY A 216 -36.97 -12.69 46.14
N ILE A 217 -37.23 -12.97 47.43
CA ILE A 217 -36.73 -14.09 48.26
C ILE A 217 -35.34 -13.78 48.88
N GLU A 218 -35.11 -13.57 50.18
CA GLU A 218 -35.89 -13.81 51.41
C GLU A 218 -35.31 -12.97 52.57
N SER A 219 -36.03 -11.92 52.97
CA SER A 219 -35.78 -11.05 54.14
C SER A 219 -36.27 -11.68 55.45
N GLY A 220 -36.23 -13.02 55.59
CA GLY A 220 -36.79 -13.72 56.76
C GLY A 220 -35.74 -14.33 57.68
N ASN A 221 -34.68 -14.91 57.12
CA ASN A 221 -33.78 -15.77 57.90
C ASN A 221 -32.50 -15.07 58.37
N SER A 222 -32.02 -14.04 57.65
CA SER A 222 -30.84 -13.27 58.07
C SER A 222 -31.14 -12.34 59.25
N GLU A 223 -32.35 -11.80 59.32
CA GLU A 223 -32.76 -10.88 60.38
C GLU A 223 -33.10 -11.62 61.69
N VAL A 224 -33.67 -12.83 61.59
CA VAL A 224 -33.87 -13.74 62.72
C VAL A 224 -32.53 -14.26 63.26
N LEU A 225 -31.56 -14.56 62.38
CA LEU A 225 -30.21 -14.95 62.82
C LEU A 225 -29.46 -13.79 63.48
N LEU A 226 -29.59 -12.56 62.98
CA LEU A 226 -29.00 -11.37 63.62
C LEU A 226 -29.63 -11.05 64.97
N LEU A 227 -30.96 -11.14 65.10
CA LEU A 227 -31.66 -10.99 66.39
C LEU A 227 -31.28 -12.11 67.38
N ARG A 228 -31.04 -13.32 66.90
CA ARG A 228 -30.60 -14.45 67.74
C ARG A 228 -29.14 -14.31 68.17
N ILE A 229 -28.27 -13.81 67.31
CA ILE A 229 -26.88 -13.48 67.64
C ILE A 229 -26.85 -12.34 68.67
N ALA A 230 -27.62 -11.27 68.46
CA ALA A 230 -27.75 -10.18 69.42
C ALA A 230 -28.34 -10.65 70.77
N GLY A 231 -29.27 -11.61 70.75
CA GLY A 231 -29.80 -12.25 71.95
C GLY A 231 -28.73 -13.04 72.72
N TYR A 232 -27.92 -13.83 72.02
CA TYR A 232 -26.81 -14.57 72.65
C TYR A 232 -25.68 -13.65 73.15
N GLU A 233 -25.40 -12.53 72.46
CA GLU A 233 -24.43 -11.53 72.92
C GLU A 233 -24.90 -10.82 74.19
N GLU A 234 -26.19 -10.49 74.28
CA GLU A 234 -26.77 -9.87 75.48
C GLU A 234 -26.86 -10.86 76.66
N GLU A 235 -27.20 -12.12 76.40
CA GLU A 235 -27.16 -13.19 77.41
C GLU A 235 -25.73 -13.41 77.94
N LEU A 236 -24.72 -13.36 77.06
CA LEU A 236 -23.31 -13.45 77.45
C LEU A 236 -22.91 -12.25 78.31
N ARG A 237 -23.30 -11.03 77.95
CA ARG A 237 -23.04 -9.81 78.73
C ARG A 237 -23.68 -9.86 80.12
N VAL A 238 -24.91 -10.36 80.23
CA VAL A 238 -25.61 -10.53 81.51
C VAL A 238 -24.97 -11.63 82.36
N ALA A 239 -24.49 -12.71 81.74
CA ALA A 239 -23.76 -13.78 82.43
C ALA A 239 -22.41 -13.28 82.95
N GLU A 240 -21.67 -12.51 82.15
CA GLU A 240 -20.40 -11.87 82.55
C GLU A 240 -20.61 -10.89 83.71
N GLU A 241 -21.67 -10.07 83.67
CA GLU A 241 -22.03 -9.17 84.77
C GLU A 241 -22.44 -9.94 86.04
N LYS A 242 -23.14 -11.08 85.91
CA LYS A 242 -23.45 -11.98 87.04
C LYS A 242 -22.19 -12.64 87.60
N ILE A 243 -21.24 -13.04 86.76
CA ILE A 243 -19.95 -13.57 87.21
C ILE A 243 -19.21 -12.48 87.97
N ARG A 244 -19.13 -11.26 87.43
CA ARG A 244 -18.52 -10.09 88.09
C ARG A 244 -19.16 -9.79 89.45
N LEU A 245 -20.49 -9.78 89.55
CA LEU A 245 -21.21 -9.59 90.81
C LEU A 245 -20.97 -10.75 91.79
N SER A 246 -20.85 -11.99 91.30
CA SER A 246 -20.53 -13.16 92.12
C SER A 246 -19.07 -13.16 92.59
N GLU A 247 -18.13 -12.65 91.79
CA GLU A 247 -16.73 -12.44 92.16
C GLU A 247 -16.61 -11.33 93.20
N GLU A 248 -17.38 -10.23 93.07
CA GLU A 248 -17.51 -9.20 94.09
C GLU A 248 -18.15 -9.75 95.39
N GLU A 249 -19.14 -10.64 95.29
CA GLU A 249 -19.73 -11.34 96.45
C GLU A 249 -18.71 -12.29 97.11
N ILE A 250 -17.94 -13.04 96.32
CA ILE A 250 -16.85 -13.90 96.81
C ILE A 250 -15.78 -13.05 97.48
N ALA A 251 -15.45 -11.86 96.95
CA ALA A 251 -14.53 -10.92 97.58
C ALA A 251 -15.10 -10.37 98.91
N ARG A 252 -16.39 -10.01 98.96
CA ARG A 252 -17.09 -9.61 100.20
C ARG A 252 -17.09 -10.75 101.24
N LEU A 253 -17.42 -11.97 100.84
CA LEU A 253 -17.40 -13.16 101.70
C LEU A 253 -15.98 -13.53 102.14
N LYS A 254 -14.95 -13.30 101.32
CA LYS A 254 -13.53 -13.43 101.72
C LYS A 254 -13.14 -12.40 102.77
N ILE A 255 -13.62 -11.17 102.65
CA ILE A 255 -13.40 -10.10 103.63
C ILE A 255 -14.14 -10.43 104.94
N GLU A 256 -15.36 -10.98 104.88
CA GLU A 256 -16.12 -11.43 106.05
C GLU A 256 -15.50 -12.68 106.71
N LEU A 257 -14.98 -13.64 105.93
CA LEU A 257 -14.23 -14.79 106.43
C LEU A 257 -12.96 -14.35 107.16
N HIS A 258 -12.21 -13.41 106.57
CA HIS A 258 -11.05 -12.78 107.19
C HIS A 258 -11.41 -11.93 108.44
N LYS A 259 -12.68 -11.51 108.57
CA LYS A 259 -13.20 -10.79 109.74
C LYS A 259 -13.66 -11.73 110.87
N CYS A 260 -14.17 -12.91 110.53
CA CYS A 260 -14.46 -13.99 111.49
C CYS A 260 -13.18 -14.72 111.95
N GLU A 261 -12.13 -14.73 111.12
CA GLU A 261 -10.84 -15.38 111.41
C GLU A 261 -9.89 -14.50 112.23
N THR A 262 -10.30 -13.27 112.59
CA THR A 262 -9.51 -12.30 113.39
C THR A 262 -10.11 -12.00 114.78
N LEU A 263 -11.16 -12.74 115.19
CA LEU A 263 -11.80 -12.65 116.52
C LEU A 263 -11.54 -13.87 117.42
N GLU A 264 -10.71 -14.81 116.98
CA GLU A 264 -10.16 -15.88 117.83
C GLU A 264 -8.64 -15.85 117.76
N SER A 265 -8.02 -15.73 118.94
CA SER A 265 -6.58 -15.89 119.21
C SER A 265 -5.77 -14.59 119.33
N THR A 266 -5.78 -13.98 120.51
CA THR A 266 -4.54 -13.63 121.24
C THR A 266 -4.86 -13.27 122.70
N ASN A 267 -4.47 -14.15 123.63
CA ASN A 267 -4.09 -13.95 125.05
C ASN A 267 -4.16 -15.33 125.74
N ASN A 268 -3.14 -16.19 125.69
CA ASN A 268 -1.82 -16.19 126.34
C ASN A 268 -1.86 -16.51 127.87
N VAL A 269 -1.11 -17.57 128.23
CA VAL A 269 -0.61 -17.99 129.57
C VAL A 269 -1.61 -18.78 130.43
N GLN A 270 -1.52 -20.13 130.55
CA GLN A 270 -0.67 -20.90 131.48
C GLN A 270 -0.95 -20.56 132.96
N VAL A 271 -1.49 -21.50 133.76
CA VAL A 271 -1.14 -21.81 135.17
C VAL A 271 -2.12 -22.84 135.74
N GLU A 272 -1.51 -23.91 136.26
CA GLU A 272 -1.85 -24.81 137.37
C GLU A 272 -3.29 -25.26 137.66
N ARG A 273 -3.39 -26.59 137.75
CA ARG A 273 -4.46 -27.36 138.37
C ARG A 273 -3.90 -27.91 139.68
N GLU A 274 -4.37 -27.41 140.83
CA GLU A 274 -4.30 -28.10 142.14
C GLU A 274 -5.31 -27.48 143.13
N SER A 275 -6.13 -28.32 143.77
CA SER A 275 -6.96 -27.94 144.93
C SER A 275 -7.22 -29.20 145.79
N MET A 276 -6.99 -29.01 147.08
CA MET A 276 -6.67 -30.00 148.11
C MET A 276 -7.82 -30.83 148.70
N HIS A 277 -7.41 -31.92 149.36
CA HIS A 277 -8.07 -32.71 150.40
C HIS A 277 -8.02 -32.01 151.79
N LYS A 278 -8.99 -32.26 152.70
CA LYS A 278 -8.78 -32.70 154.12
C LYS A 278 -10.04 -32.72 155.04
N ASP A 279 -10.24 -33.88 155.66
CA ASP A 279 -10.35 -34.27 157.10
C ASP A 279 -11.33 -33.62 158.12
N GLU A 280 -12.26 -34.47 158.63
CA GLU A 280 -12.32 -35.14 159.96
C GLU A 280 -12.40 -34.39 161.34
N LYS A 281 -13.33 -34.90 162.19
CA LYS A 281 -13.35 -35.10 163.68
C LYS A 281 -14.33 -34.30 164.56
N ASN A 282 -15.14 -35.02 165.36
CA ASN A 282 -15.07 -34.97 166.84
C ASN A 282 -16.03 -35.95 167.58
N LEU A 283 -15.40 -36.82 168.40
CA LEU A 283 -15.63 -37.11 169.85
C LEU A 283 -17.05 -37.49 170.33
N GLY A 284 -17.31 -38.61 171.03
CA GLY A 284 -16.55 -39.25 172.11
C GLY A 284 -16.70 -38.44 173.42
N GLY A 285 -17.20 -38.93 174.55
CA GLY A 285 -17.67 -40.25 175.01
C GLY A 285 -18.27 -40.11 176.43
N GLY A 286 -18.72 -41.21 177.00
CA GLY A 286 -19.17 -41.31 178.40
C GLY A 286 -19.00 -42.75 178.87
N LEU A 287 -17.99 -42.93 179.70
CA LEU A 287 -17.44 -44.19 180.22
C LEU A 287 -18.14 -44.56 181.54
N GLU A 288 -18.16 -45.86 181.81
CA GLU A 288 -18.06 -46.46 183.15
C GLU A 288 -19.23 -46.41 184.13
N GLU A 289 -19.97 -47.52 184.14
CA GLU A 289 -20.09 -48.33 185.36
C GLU A 289 -19.81 -49.81 185.05
N GLU A 290 -18.53 -50.13 185.24
CA GLU A 290 -17.91 -51.45 185.29
C GLU A 290 -18.61 -52.40 186.27
N LYS A 291 -19.51 -53.23 185.74
CA LYS A 291 -19.68 -54.63 186.20
C LYS A 291 -20.30 -55.58 185.16
N LYS A 292 -20.25 -55.19 183.88
CA LYS A 292 -20.66 -56.00 182.70
C LYS A 292 -19.55 -56.18 181.64
N GLN A 293 -18.29 -55.80 181.93
CA GLN A 293 -17.18 -55.81 180.97
C GLN A 293 -16.53 -57.19 180.67
N VAL A 294 -17.04 -58.31 181.20
CA VAL A 294 -16.42 -59.63 180.97
C VAL A 294 -17.03 -60.41 179.79
N THR A 295 -18.19 -60.03 179.25
CA THR A 295 -18.84 -60.77 178.12
C THR A 295 -18.84 -60.04 176.77
N GLN A 296 -18.39 -58.78 176.70
CA GLN A 296 -18.43 -57.98 175.46
C GLN A 296 -17.11 -57.99 174.65
N LEU A 297 -15.97 -58.30 175.29
CA LEU A 297 -14.68 -58.38 174.59
C LEU A 297 -14.53 -59.64 173.70
N GLN A 298 -15.41 -60.64 173.85
CA GLN A 298 -15.46 -61.80 172.94
C GLN A 298 -16.22 -61.52 171.63
N GLY A 299 -17.00 -60.43 171.52
CA GLY A 299 -17.74 -60.08 170.29
C GLY A 299 -17.01 -59.16 169.31
N ARG A 300 -15.97 -58.43 169.74
CA ARG A 300 -15.23 -57.48 168.88
C ARG A 300 -14.11 -58.11 168.04
N ILE A 301 -13.66 -59.31 168.39
CA ILE A 301 -12.61 -60.01 167.63
C ILE A 301 -13.16 -60.54 166.28
N GLY A 302 -14.39 -61.06 166.25
CA GLY A 302 -15.00 -61.55 165.00
C GLY A 302 -15.39 -60.46 163.98
N GLY A 303 -15.50 -59.19 164.38
CA GLY A 303 -15.85 -58.10 163.48
C GLY A 303 -14.68 -57.58 162.63
N LEU A 304 -13.46 -57.57 163.18
CA LEU A 304 -12.27 -57.10 162.48
C LEU A 304 -11.69 -58.13 161.50
N GLU A 305 -11.98 -59.43 161.70
CA GLU A 305 -11.56 -60.49 160.76
C GLU A 305 -12.36 -60.46 159.44
N ALA A 306 -13.62 -60.03 159.46
CA ALA A 306 -14.44 -59.90 158.25
C ALA A 306 -14.00 -58.72 157.37
N GLU A 307 -13.57 -57.61 157.98
CA GLU A 307 -13.19 -56.39 157.27
C GLU A 307 -11.84 -56.54 156.55
N VAL A 308 -10.90 -57.32 157.10
CA VAL A 308 -9.63 -57.67 156.44
C VAL A 308 -9.87 -58.54 155.20
N SER A 309 -10.79 -59.50 155.28
CA SER A 309 -11.11 -60.40 154.16
C SER A 309 -11.77 -59.66 152.98
N ASP A 310 -12.58 -58.63 153.23
CA ASP A 310 -13.18 -57.80 152.18
C ASP A 310 -12.12 -56.92 151.47
N SER A 311 -11.16 -56.38 152.22
CA SER A 311 -10.05 -55.62 151.63
C SER A 311 -9.09 -56.48 150.81
N GLU A 312 -8.82 -57.74 151.21
CA GLU A 312 -8.03 -58.67 150.39
C GLU A 312 -8.73 -59.04 149.08
N HIS A 313 -10.05 -59.21 149.12
CA HIS A 313 -10.83 -59.47 147.90
C HIS A 313 -10.80 -58.27 146.94
N ASN A 314 -10.88 -57.04 147.46
CA ASN A 314 -10.75 -55.82 146.65
C ASN A 314 -9.36 -55.62 146.04
N ILE A 315 -8.29 -56.05 146.72
CA ILE A 315 -6.94 -56.00 146.15
C ILE A 315 -6.81 -57.01 145.01
N GLN A 316 -7.34 -58.22 145.18
CA GLN A 316 -7.33 -59.23 144.12
C GLN A 316 -8.12 -58.80 142.88
N THR A 317 -9.28 -58.16 143.05
CA THR A 317 -10.04 -57.62 141.91
C THR A 317 -9.26 -56.53 141.18
N LEU A 318 -8.62 -55.61 141.90
CA LEU A 318 -7.75 -54.59 141.31
C LEU A 318 -6.52 -55.17 140.60
N GLU A 319 -5.91 -56.24 141.13
CA GLU A 319 -4.78 -56.91 140.49
C GLU A 319 -5.18 -57.62 139.18
N GLU A 320 -6.34 -58.28 139.17
CA GLU A 320 -6.88 -58.91 137.96
C GLU A 320 -7.28 -57.85 136.92
N GLU A 321 -7.84 -56.71 137.33
CA GLU A 321 -8.10 -55.54 136.46
C GLU A 321 -6.80 -54.95 135.91
N LEU A 322 -5.74 -54.85 136.71
CA LEU A 322 -4.42 -54.36 136.29
C LEU A 322 -3.80 -55.32 135.26
N LYS A 323 -3.99 -56.62 135.43
CA LYS A 323 -3.56 -57.65 134.48
C LYS A 323 -4.35 -57.59 133.17
N ILE A 324 -5.66 -57.36 133.22
CA ILE A 324 -6.51 -57.17 132.03
C ILE A 324 -6.10 -55.90 131.28
N THR A 325 -5.91 -54.78 131.99
CA THR A 325 -5.49 -53.51 131.38
C THR A 325 -4.08 -53.58 130.80
N LYS A 326 -3.15 -54.32 131.42
CA LYS A 326 -1.82 -54.57 130.87
C LYS A 326 -1.84 -55.47 129.64
N ALA A 327 -2.70 -56.47 129.61
CA ALA A 327 -2.92 -57.29 128.42
C ALA A 327 -3.56 -56.47 127.28
N ALA A 328 -4.53 -55.61 127.60
CA ALA A 328 -5.12 -54.67 126.66
C ALA A 328 -4.08 -53.65 126.14
N LEU A 329 -3.21 -53.14 127.01
CA LEU A 329 -2.12 -52.24 126.62
C LEU A 329 -1.13 -52.94 125.68
N ASN A 330 -0.74 -54.18 125.95
CA ASN A 330 0.11 -54.95 125.03
C ASN A 330 -0.59 -55.24 123.69
N GLY A 331 -1.93 -55.39 123.70
CA GLY A 331 -2.75 -55.53 122.50
C GLY A 331 -2.74 -54.25 121.67
N THR A 332 -2.99 -53.09 122.29
CA THR A 332 -2.95 -51.79 121.63
C THR A 332 -1.53 -51.43 121.18
N GLU A 333 -0.49 -51.84 121.89
CA GLU A 333 0.91 -51.61 121.52
C GLU A 333 1.31 -52.41 120.27
N LYS A 334 0.84 -53.66 120.16
CA LYS A 334 0.98 -54.48 118.93
C LYS A 334 0.20 -53.88 117.76
N GLU A 335 -1.00 -53.38 118.01
CA GLU A 335 -1.82 -52.70 117.01
C GLU A 335 -1.14 -51.41 116.53
N VAL A 336 -0.59 -50.61 117.45
CA VAL A 336 0.23 -49.43 117.15
C VAL A 336 1.47 -49.81 116.33
N ALA A 337 2.13 -50.93 116.62
CA ALA A 337 3.27 -51.41 115.84
C ALA A 337 2.85 -51.82 114.41
N SER A 338 1.71 -52.49 114.24
CA SER A 338 1.14 -52.84 112.93
C SER A 338 0.80 -51.59 112.13
N LEU A 339 0.08 -50.64 112.73
CA LEU A 339 -0.27 -49.36 112.11
C LEU A 339 0.97 -48.54 111.74
N ARG A 340 2.05 -48.58 112.55
CA ARG A 340 3.33 -47.95 112.22
C ARG A 340 4.00 -48.61 111.00
N HIS A 341 3.95 -49.93 110.89
CA HIS A 341 4.48 -50.63 109.72
C HIS A 341 3.66 -50.33 108.46
N GLU A 342 2.33 -50.36 108.56
CA GLU A 342 1.42 -49.97 107.48
C GLU A 342 1.64 -48.52 107.05
N LEU A 343 1.78 -47.60 108.01
CA LEU A 343 2.13 -46.20 107.74
C LEU A 343 3.48 -46.11 107.02
N GLY A 344 4.48 -46.87 107.43
CA GLY A 344 5.78 -46.93 106.76
C GLY A 344 5.71 -47.53 105.35
N SER A 345 4.81 -48.48 105.10
CA SER A 345 4.52 -49.00 103.76
C SER A 345 3.84 -47.94 102.89
N ALA A 346 2.78 -47.31 103.41
CA ALA A 346 2.06 -46.24 102.73
C ALA A 346 2.99 -45.05 102.40
N GLN A 347 3.89 -44.68 103.31
CA GLN A 347 4.90 -43.64 103.06
C GLN A 347 5.86 -44.01 101.92
N ARG A 348 6.30 -45.28 101.83
CA ARG A 348 7.12 -45.75 100.70
C ARG A 348 6.34 -45.71 99.41
N ASP A 349 5.09 -46.15 99.40
CA ASP A 349 4.24 -46.10 98.22
C ASP A 349 4.01 -44.65 97.77
N ILE A 350 3.69 -43.73 98.69
CA ILE A 350 3.59 -42.29 98.43
C ILE A 350 4.87 -41.76 97.78
N ALA A 351 6.05 -42.14 98.30
CA ALA A 351 7.32 -41.73 97.71
C ALA A 351 7.50 -42.26 96.28
N THR A 352 7.17 -43.52 96.02
CA THR A 352 7.25 -44.08 94.65
C THR A 352 6.27 -43.38 93.70
N TRP A 353 5.03 -43.12 94.13
CA TRP A 353 4.04 -42.40 93.36
C TRP A 353 4.48 -40.96 93.09
N LYS A 354 5.09 -40.29 94.07
CA LYS A 354 5.68 -38.96 93.90
C LYS A 354 6.71 -38.94 92.77
N THR A 355 7.66 -39.87 92.76
CA THR A 355 8.66 -39.94 91.67
C THR A 355 8.04 -40.26 90.30
N LYS A 356 6.95 -41.03 90.25
CA LYS A 356 6.22 -41.30 89.01
C LYS A 356 5.48 -40.06 88.52
N VAL A 357 4.86 -39.31 89.42
CA VAL A 357 4.24 -38.00 89.13
C VAL A 357 5.30 -37.05 88.58
N ASP A 358 6.44 -36.87 89.25
CA ASP A 358 7.53 -36.01 88.79
C ASP A 358 8.03 -36.39 87.38
N ARG A 359 8.10 -37.71 87.08
CA ARG A 359 8.49 -38.18 85.74
C ARG A 359 7.44 -37.80 84.69
N LYS A 360 6.16 -37.98 85.00
CA LYS A 360 5.06 -37.63 84.10
C LYS A 360 4.94 -36.13 83.91
N GLU A 361 5.16 -35.33 84.95
CA GLU A 361 5.25 -33.87 84.85
C GLU A 361 6.37 -33.45 83.89
N LYS A 362 7.57 -34.03 84.00
CA LYS A 362 8.67 -33.77 83.04
C LYS A 362 8.34 -34.17 81.60
N GLU A 363 7.64 -35.30 81.42
CA GLU A 363 7.17 -35.72 80.09
C GLU A 363 6.14 -34.72 79.53
N VAL A 364 5.18 -34.28 80.35
CA VAL A 364 4.20 -33.25 80.00
C VAL A 364 4.91 -31.96 79.61
N SER A 365 5.88 -31.47 80.40
CA SER A 365 6.67 -30.27 80.04
C SER A 365 7.36 -30.41 78.68
N LYS A 366 8.01 -31.56 78.40
CA LYS A 366 8.64 -31.80 77.09
C LYS A 366 7.63 -31.79 75.94
N MET A 367 6.43 -32.33 76.15
CA MET A 367 5.36 -32.30 75.15
C MET A 367 4.83 -30.88 74.98
N GLN A 368 4.73 -30.11 76.05
CA GLN A 368 4.36 -28.69 76.04
C GLN A 368 5.37 -27.88 75.22
N ASP A 369 6.68 -28.06 75.44
CA ASP A 369 7.74 -27.42 74.64
C ASP A 369 7.68 -27.80 73.15
N ARG A 370 7.30 -29.04 72.83
CA ARG A 370 7.09 -29.47 71.44
C ARG A 370 5.87 -28.78 70.82
N ILE A 371 4.77 -28.70 71.56
CA ILE A 371 3.56 -28.00 71.13
C ILE A 371 3.87 -26.52 70.86
N GLU A 372 4.60 -25.86 71.76
CA GLU A 372 5.01 -24.46 71.59
C GLU A 372 5.89 -24.26 70.35
N ARG A 373 6.88 -25.14 70.11
CA ARG A 373 7.69 -25.10 68.88
C ARG A 373 6.85 -25.31 67.63
N TYR A 374 5.92 -26.27 67.62
CA TYR A 374 5.03 -26.46 66.47
C TYR A 374 4.10 -25.27 66.26
N LYS A 375 3.60 -24.66 67.33
CA LYS A 375 2.79 -23.45 67.27
C LYS A 375 3.57 -22.27 66.67
N ALA A 376 4.82 -22.08 67.08
CA ALA A 376 5.70 -21.07 66.50
C ALA A 376 5.95 -21.33 65.00
N ASN A 377 6.25 -22.57 64.61
CA ASN A 377 6.48 -22.94 63.21
C ASN A 377 5.23 -22.76 62.34
N LEU A 378 4.04 -23.11 62.85
CA LEU A 378 2.78 -22.86 62.17
C LEU A 378 2.56 -21.35 61.97
N SER A 379 2.78 -20.56 63.02
CA SER A 379 2.66 -19.10 62.91
C SER A 379 3.63 -18.48 61.90
N GLY A 380 4.85 -19.02 61.78
CA GLY A 380 5.83 -18.61 60.77
C GLY A 380 5.37 -18.93 59.35
N ARG A 381 4.84 -20.14 59.12
CA ARG A 381 4.23 -20.51 57.83
C ARG A 381 3.00 -19.66 57.51
N ASP A 382 2.17 -19.32 58.48
CA ASP A 382 1.02 -18.44 58.27
C ASP A 382 1.44 -17.01 57.90
N GLN A 383 2.56 -16.52 58.44
CA GLN A 383 3.16 -15.25 58.00
C GLN A 383 3.70 -15.33 56.58
N GLU A 384 4.41 -16.40 56.23
CA GLU A 384 4.92 -16.63 54.86
C GLU A 384 3.78 -16.73 53.84
N ILE A 385 2.72 -17.48 54.14
CA ILE A 385 1.53 -17.58 53.30
C ILE A 385 0.88 -16.21 53.10
N ARG A 386 0.79 -15.38 54.15
CA ARG A 386 0.26 -14.01 54.03
C ARG A 386 1.14 -13.14 53.15
N ALA A 387 2.45 -13.18 53.32
CA ALA A 387 3.39 -12.43 52.48
C ALA A 387 3.29 -12.87 51.01
N LEU A 388 3.26 -14.17 50.74
CA LEU A 388 3.09 -14.69 49.38
C LEU A 388 1.76 -14.25 48.76
N ARG A 389 0.64 -14.31 49.52
CA ARG A 389 -0.66 -13.82 49.04
C ARG A 389 -0.62 -12.34 48.68
N GLU A 390 0.06 -11.52 49.48
CA GLU A 390 0.24 -10.10 49.19
C GLU A 390 1.06 -9.89 47.91
N THR A 391 2.18 -10.61 47.76
CA THR A 391 2.98 -10.52 46.52
C THR A 391 2.20 -10.94 45.28
N ILE A 392 1.38 -11.99 45.37
CA ILE A 392 0.49 -12.44 44.28
C ILE A 392 -0.58 -11.39 43.99
N SER A 393 -1.17 -10.79 45.03
CA SER A 393 -2.16 -9.70 44.86
C SER A 393 -1.55 -8.50 44.14
N ASN A 394 -0.36 -8.07 44.54
CA ASN A 394 0.35 -6.95 43.91
C ASN A 394 0.73 -7.27 42.47
N ALA A 395 1.22 -8.48 42.19
CA ALA A 395 1.53 -8.92 40.83
C ALA A 395 0.26 -8.97 39.95
N ASN A 396 -0.85 -9.50 40.46
CA ASN A 396 -2.12 -9.53 39.74
C ASN A 396 -2.66 -8.12 39.47
N GLN A 397 -2.51 -7.19 40.42
CA GLN A 397 -2.88 -5.80 40.22
C GLN A 397 -2.03 -5.16 39.10
N SER A 398 -0.70 -5.33 39.14
CA SER A 398 0.20 -4.82 38.09
C SER A 398 -0.15 -5.39 36.71
N LEU A 399 -0.43 -6.70 36.62
CA LEU A 399 -0.84 -7.34 35.37
C LEU A 399 -2.20 -6.84 34.87
N SER A 400 -3.13 -6.56 35.78
CA SER A 400 -4.44 -5.97 35.45
C SER A 400 -4.29 -4.56 34.87
N GLU A 401 -3.42 -3.74 35.46
CA GLU A 401 -3.12 -2.39 34.98
C GLU A 401 -2.44 -2.42 33.60
N GLU A 402 -1.46 -3.30 33.39
CA GLU A 402 -0.80 -3.49 32.10
C GLU A 402 -1.78 -3.98 31.02
N ASN A 403 -2.65 -4.94 31.35
CA ASN A 403 -3.71 -5.38 30.44
C ASN A 403 -4.66 -4.25 30.06
N SER A 404 -5.05 -3.40 31.01
CA SER A 404 -5.88 -2.22 30.74
C SER A 404 -5.16 -1.24 29.82
N HIS A 405 -3.87 -1.01 30.04
CA HIS A 405 -3.05 -0.14 29.20
C HIS A 405 -2.91 -0.69 27.77
N LEU A 406 -2.58 -1.97 27.61
CA LEU A 406 -2.48 -2.63 26.30
C LEU A 406 -3.82 -2.60 25.57
N GLN A 407 -4.93 -2.82 26.26
CA GLN A 407 -6.26 -2.73 25.66
C GLN A 407 -6.55 -1.30 25.17
N ALA A 408 -6.20 -0.28 25.94
CA ALA A 408 -6.33 1.11 25.52
C ALA A 408 -5.47 1.42 24.29
N GLU A 409 -4.21 0.97 24.27
CA GLU A 409 -3.30 1.15 23.13
C GLU A 409 -3.81 0.44 21.87
N VAL A 410 -4.30 -0.80 21.99
CA VAL A 410 -4.94 -1.53 20.88
C VAL A 410 -6.13 -0.74 20.33
N THR A 411 -7.01 -0.20 21.19
CA THR A 411 -8.14 0.62 20.71
C THR A 411 -7.69 1.92 20.05
N ARG A 412 -6.60 2.53 20.51
CA ARG A 412 -6.02 3.73 19.90
C ARG A 412 -5.49 3.42 18.50
N GLN A 413 -4.71 2.35 18.37
CA GLN A 413 -4.16 1.88 17.09
C GLN A 413 -5.25 1.49 16.09
N LEU A 414 -6.34 0.86 16.55
CA LEU A 414 -7.48 0.55 15.69
C LEU A 414 -8.17 1.80 15.14
N LYS A 415 -8.32 2.85 15.97
CA LYS A 415 -8.87 4.14 15.52
C LYS A 415 -7.94 4.83 14.51
N GLU A 416 -6.64 4.81 14.75
CA GLU A 416 -5.63 5.36 13.83
C GLU A 416 -5.63 4.63 12.49
N ARG A 417 -5.72 3.29 12.51
CA ARG A 417 -5.86 2.47 11.30
C ARG A 417 -7.13 2.82 10.52
N ALA A 418 -8.28 2.93 11.19
CA ALA A 418 -9.53 3.30 10.53
C ALA A 418 -9.43 4.68 9.87
N TYR A 419 -8.85 5.66 10.56
CA TYR A 419 -8.62 7.00 10.00
C TYR A 419 -7.71 6.98 8.77
N LEU A 420 -6.61 6.24 8.81
CA LEU A 420 -5.71 6.10 7.67
C LEU A 420 -6.37 5.35 6.50
N GLU A 421 -7.20 4.35 6.78
CA GLU A 421 -7.95 3.62 5.77
C GLU A 421 -8.97 4.51 5.06
N ASP A 422 -9.67 5.38 5.79
CA ASP A 422 -10.60 6.34 5.22
C ASP A 422 -9.89 7.40 4.37
N ASN A 423 -8.73 7.90 4.83
CA ASN A 423 -7.90 8.80 4.02
C ASN A 423 -7.40 8.12 2.73
N LEU A 424 -6.99 6.85 2.80
CA LEU A 424 -6.59 6.08 1.62
C LEU A 424 -7.75 5.96 0.61
N LYS A 425 -8.96 5.67 1.08
CA LYS A 425 -10.16 5.64 0.23
C LYS A 425 -10.44 6.99 -0.44
N GLU A 426 -10.26 8.09 0.28
CA GLU A 426 -10.40 9.45 -0.29
C GLU A 426 -9.36 9.70 -1.39
N TRP A 427 -8.10 9.34 -1.16
CA TRP A 427 -7.05 9.46 -2.17
C TRP A 427 -7.30 8.57 -3.39
N ASP A 428 -7.79 7.34 -3.19
CA ASP A 428 -8.16 6.43 -4.29
C ASP A 428 -9.28 7.02 -5.15
N LEU A 429 -10.32 7.60 -4.54
CA LEU A 429 -11.40 8.29 -5.26
C LEU A 429 -10.88 9.50 -6.05
N ARG A 430 -9.93 10.26 -5.48
CA ARG A 430 -9.29 11.38 -6.18
C ARG A 430 -8.45 10.92 -7.36
N CYS A 431 -7.71 9.82 -7.22
CA CYS A 431 -6.97 9.20 -8.32
C CYS A 431 -7.91 8.76 -9.44
N GLN A 432 -9.01 8.07 -9.12
CA GLN A 432 -10.01 7.66 -10.11
C GLN A 432 -10.61 8.85 -10.87
N SER A 433 -10.95 9.94 -10.18
CA SER A 433 -11.47 11.15 -10.81
C SER A 433 -10.46 11.78 -11.79
N LEU A 434 -9.18 11.84 -11.42
CA LEU A 434 -8.12 12.36 -12.30
C LEU A 434 -7.88 11.42 -13.50
N GLU A 435 -7.94 10.11 -13.29
CA GLU A 435 -7.83 9.13 -14.38
C GLU A 435 -8.98 9.28 -15.39
N GLU A 436 -10.20 9.53 -14.91
CA GLU A 436 -11.35 9.84 -15.78
C GLU A 436 -11.17 11.14 -16.54
N GLU A 437 -10.64 12.19 -15.90
CA GLU A 437 -10.34 13.46 -16.56
C GLU A 437 -9.29 13.29 -17.66
N VAL A 438 -8.20 12.57 -17.38
CA VAL A 438 -7.18 12.23 -18.40
C VAL A 438 -7.80 11.44 -19.54
N ARG A 439 -8.70 10.50 -19.26
CA ARG A 439 -9.39 9.72 -20.30
C ARG A 439 -10.25 10.62 -21.20
N ARG A 440 -11.01 11.56 -20.61
CA ARG A 440 -11.81 12.55 -21.36
C ARG A 440 -10.93 13.45 -22.24
N VAL A 441 -9.84 13.97 -21.69
CA VAL A 441 -8.91 14.83 -22.44
C VAL A 441 -8.26 14.06 -23.59
N LYS A 442 -7.85 12.80 -23.38
CA LYS A 442 -7.32 11.95 -24.45
C LYS A 442 -8.34 11.72 -25.57
N ALA A 443 -9.59 11.42 -25.22
CA ALA A 443 -10.66 11.24 -26.20
C ALA A 443 -10.90 12.52 -27.02
N GLY A 444 -11.04 13.67 -26.33
CA GLY A 444 -11.22 14.96 -27.01
C GLY A 444 -10.02 15.35 -27.89
N LYS A 445 -8.79 15.03 -27.47
CA LYS A 445 -7.59 15.21 -28.29
C LYS A 445 -7.67 14.36 -29.56
N SER A 446 -7.99 13.06 -29.45
CA SER A 446 -8.09 12.18 -30.62
C SER A 446 -9.20 12.61 -31.59
N GLU A 447 -10.33 13.10 -31.08
CA GLU A 447 -11.41 13.65 -31.91
C GLU A 447 -10.94 14.89 -32.68
N MET A 448 -10.25 15.83 -32.01
CA MET A 448 -9.69 17.02 -32.66
C MET A 448 -8.62 16.66 -33.71
N GLU A 449 -7.72 15.72 -33.39
CA GLU A 449 -6.71 15.23 -34.35
C GLU A 449 -7.36 14.59 -35.58
N ALA A 450 -8.44 13.83 -35.41
CA ALA A 450 -9.20 13.25 -36.52
C ALA A 450 -9.88 14.32 -37.38
N LEU A 451 -10.48 15.35 -36.77
CA LEU A 451 -11.11 16.47 -37.51
C LEU A 451 -10.09 17.27 -38.31
N LEU A 452 -8.95 17.62 -37.69
CA LEU A 452 -7.87 18.33 -38.38
C LEU A 452 -7.25 17.46 -39.48
N GLY A 453 -7.10 16.15 -39.25
CA GLY A 453 -6.66 15.20 -40.27
C GLY A 453 -7.60 15.19 -41.48
N ALA A 454 -8.91 15.12 -41.26
CA ALA A 454 -9.90 15.18 -42.32
C ALA A 454 -9.90 16.52 -43.09
N GLU A 455 -9.70 17.65 -42.40
CA GLU A 455 -9.58 18.96 -43.05
C GLU A 455 -8.31 19.05 -43.91
N ILE A 456 -7.18 18.52 -43.43
CA ILE A 456 -5.94 18.43 -44.21
C ILE A 456 -6.16 17.59 -45.47
N GLU A 457 -6.73 16.39 -45.34
CA GLU A 457 -7.04 15.52 -46.49
C GLU A 457 -7.94 16.23 -47.52
N GLN A 458 -8.95 16.97 -47.06
CA GLN A 458 -9.82 17.74 -47.94
C GLN A 458 -9.05 18.84 -48.69
N LEU A 459 -8.16 19.54 -48.01
CA LEU A 459 -7.31 20.57 -48.62
C LEU A 459 -6.32 19.97 -49.62
N GLU A 460 -5.74 18.82 -49.32
CA GLU A 460 -4.85 18.08 -50.23
C GLU A 460 -5.57 17.69 -51.52
N VAL A 461 -6.78 17.14 -51.41
CA VAL A 461 -7.63 16.84 -52.58
C VAL A 461 -7.90 18.10 -53.40
N GLY A 462 -8.29 19.21 -52.75
CA GLY A 462 -8.53 20.48 -53.43
C GLY A 462 -7.29 21.06 -54.12
N ILE A 463 -6.09 20.89 -53.54
CA ILE A 463 -4.82 21.27 -54.15
C ILE A 463 -4.54 20.40 -55.38
N ALA A 464 -4.76 19.09 -55.29
CA ALA A 464 -4.55 18.15 -56.41
C ALA A 464 -5.48 18.45 -57.60
N GLU A 465 -6.76 18.74 -57.34
CA GLU A 465 -7.74 19.15 -58.36
C GLU A 465 -7.32 20.46 -59.05
N ARG A 466 -6.93 21.48 -58.27
CA ARG A 466 -6.43 22.75 -58.82
C ARG A 466 -5.14 22.56 -59.61
N GLY A 467 -4.25 21.68 -59.15
CA GLY A 467 -3.04 21.30 -59.88
C GLY A 467 -3.35 20.70 -61.25
N SER A 468 -4.31 19.76 -61.30
CA SER A 468 -4.80 19.16 -62.54
C SER A 468 -5.38 20.19 -63.49
N ARG A 469 -6.17 21.14 -62.96
CA ARG A 469 -6.75 22.23 -63.76
C ARG A 469 -5.69 23.17 -64.34
N ILE A 470 -4.64 23.49 -63.57
CA ILE A 470 -3.51 24.28 -64.06
C ILE A 470 -2.80 23.55 -65.20
N GLU A 471 -2.61 22.24 -65.08
CA GLU A 471 -1.98 21.43 -66.13
C GLU A 471 -2.80 21.43 -67.44
N GLU A 472 -4.12 21.30 -67.35
CA GLU A 472 -5.03 21.44 -68.50
C GLU A 472 -4.93 22.82 -69.16
N LEU A 473 -4.95 23.89 -68.34
CA LEU A 473 -4.82 25.26 -68.83
C LEU A 473 -3.46 25.46 -69.52
N ASN A 474 -2.37 24.94 -68.97
CA ASN A 474 -1.05 24.99 -69.59
C ASN A 474 -1.03 24.27 -70.95
N LYS A 475 -1.61 23.06 -71.04
CA LYS A 475 -1.75 22.34 -72.33
C LYS A 475 -2.52 23.19 -73.36
N SER A 476 -3.60 23.85 -72.94
CA SER A 476 -4.38 24.73 -73.81
C SER A 476 -3.61 25.98 -74.26
N LEU A 477 -2.81 26.55 -73.35
CA LEU A 477 -1.97 27.71 -73.63
C LEU A 477 -0.88 27.35 -74.64
N ASP A 478 -0.22 26.22 -74.47
CA ASP A 478 0.82 25.76 -75.39
C ASP A 478 0.25 25.43 -76.77
N ALA A 479 -0.96 24.86 -76.84
CA ALA A 479 -1.67 24.68 -78.10
C ALA A 479 -2.01 26.02 -78.78
N LEU A 480 -2.37 27.05 -78.01
CA LEU A 480 -2.64 28.39 -78.54
C LEU A 480 -1.36 29.08 -79.01
N LYS A 481 -0.25 28.96 -78.26
CA LYS A 481 1.07 29.46 -78.69
C LYS A 481 1.48 28.84 -80.02
N LEU A 482 1.34 27.52 -80.16
CA LEU A 482 1.65 26.83 -81.42
C LEU A 482 0.81 27.34 -82.59
N LYS A 483 -0.50 27.57 -82.38
CA LYS A 483 -1.36 28.19 -83.41
C LYS A 483 -0.93 29.61 -83.75
N TYR A 484 -0.53 30.40 -82.76
CA TYR A 484 -0.03 31.75 -82.95
C TYR A 484 1.26 31.75 -83.78
N ASP A 485 2.21 30.87 -83.46
CA ASP A 485 3.46 30.72 -84.21
C ASP A 485 3.19 30.27 -85.66
N MET A 486 2.22 29.38 -85.89
CA MET A 486 1.78 28.99 -87.24
C MET A 486 1.21 30.17 -88.02
N LEU A 487 0.34 30.99 -87.40
CA LEU A 487 -0.24 32.18 -88.05
C LEU A 487 0.82 33.25 -88.33
N ILE A 488 1.81 33.41 -87.44
CA ILE A 488 2.97 34.28 -87.70
C ILE A 488 3.70 33.83 -88.96
N ALA A 489 4.01 32.54 -89.07
CA ALA A 489 4.72 31.99 -90.22
C ALA A 489 3.92 32.15 -91.52
N GLU A 490 2.60 31.93 -91.48
CA GLU A 490 1.72 32.18 -92.63
C GLU A 490 1.71 33.65 -93.03
N ARG A 491 1.61 34.58 -92.07
CA ARG A 491 1.68 36.02 -92.30
C ARG A 491 3.02 36.41 -92.93
N ASP A 492 4.13 35.87 -92.44
CA ASP A 492 5.46 36.13 -93.01
C ASP A 492 5.57 35.61 -94.46
N ASN A 493 5.01 34.44 -94.75
CA ASN A 493 4.95 33.91 -96.12
C ASN A 493 4.11 34.78 -97.05
N LEU A 494 2.89 35.16 -96.64
CA LEU A 494 2.03 36.05 -97.43
C LEU A 494 2.68 37.43 -97.64
N ASN A 495 3.38 37.95 -96.64
CA ASN A 495 4.11 39.21 -96.75
C ASN A 495 5.26 39.11 -97.76
N ALA A 496 6.01 38.00 -97.76
CA ALA A 496 7.04 37.73 -98.75
C ALA A 496 6.46 37.61 -100.18
N GLU A 497 5.31 36.95 -100.34
CA GLU A 497 4.59 36.90 -101.62
C GLU A 497 4.10 38.28 -102.07
N SER A 498 3.57 39.10 -101.16
CA SER A 498 3.16 40.47 -101.47
C SER A 498 4.35 41.30 -101.92
N SER A 499 5.46 41.27 -101.18
CA SER A 499 6.70 41.97 -101.56
C SER A 499 7.20 41.55 -102.93
N SER A 500 7.15 40.25 -103.25
CA SER A 500 7.53 39.72 -104.57
C SER A 500 6.60 40.22 -105.68
N LYS A 501 5.29 40.30 -105.43
CA LYS A 501 4.32 40.87 -106.36
C LYS A 501 4.53 42.38 -106.54
N ASP A 502 4.81 43.11 -105.46
CA ASP A 502 5.13 44.54 -105.51
C ASP A 502 6.40 44.78 -106.32
N ASP A 503 7.46 43.99 -106.11
CA ASP A 503 8.69 44.04 -106.92
C ASP A 503 8.39 43.80 -108.42
N ARG A 504 7.49 42.86 -108.73
CA ARG A 504 7.07 42.59 -110.11
C ARG A 504 6.24 43.73 -110.69
N ILE A 505 5.35 44.34 -109.90
CA ILE A 505 4.57 45.51 -110.31
C ILE A 505 5.51 46.67 -110.60
N ASP A 506 6.51 46.91 -109.75
CA ASP A 506 7.54 47.94 -109.95
C ASP A 506 8.35 47.69 -111.24
N GLN A 507 8.71 46.44 -111.52
CA GLN A 507 9.36 46.07 -112.78
C GLN A 507 8.46 46.34 -113.99
N MET A 508 7.19 45.93 -113.92
CA MET A 508 6.22 46.21 -114.98
C MET A 508 5.98 47.71 -115.15
N GLY A 509 5.92 48.48 -114.06
CA GLY A 509 5.81 49.93 -114.07
C GLY A 509 6.99 50.60 -114.76
N LYS A 510 8.22 50.16 -114.46
CA LYS A 510 9.44 50.60 -115.17
C LYS A 510 9.38 50.31 -116.66
N HIS A 511 8.97 49.10 -117.06
CA HIS A 511 8.81 48.74 -118.47
C HIS A 511 7.71 49.59 -119.14
N LEU A 512 6.56 49.78 -118.49
CA LEU A 512 5.47 50.58 -119.04
C LEU A 512 5.90 52.03 -119.22
N HIS A 513 6.65 52.59 -118.27
CA HIS A 513 7.22 53.92 -118.36
C HIS A 513 8.22 54.03 -119.52
N GLN A 514 9.10 53.04 -119.69
CA GLN A 514 10.04 52.98 -120.82
C GLN A 514 9.30 52.99 -122.17
N LEU A 515 8.30 52.13 -122.32
CA LEU A 515 7.50 52.02 -123.54
C LEU A 515 6.68 53.30 -123.79
N HIS A 516 6.19 53.95 -122.74
CA HIS A 516 5.56 55.26 -122.84
C HIS A 516 6.53 56.33 -123.35
N MET A 517 7.77 56.37 -122.84
CA MET A 517 8.80 57.31 -123.31
C MET A 517 9.15 57.07 -124.78
N GLU A 518 9.32 55.82 -125.20
CA GLU A 518 9.53 55.46 -126.61
C GLU A 518 8.34 55.88 -127.50
N HIS A 519 7.10 55.67 -127.05
CA HIS A 519 5.92 56.14 -127.77
C HIS A 519 5.89 57.67 -127.89
N VAL A 520 6.26 58.41 -126.84
CA VAL A 520 6.35 59.88 -126.88
C VAL A 520 7.41 60.32 -127.89
N GLU A 521 8.58 59.68 -127.90
CA GLU A 521 9.65 59.98 -128.87
C GLU A 521 9.23 59.68 -130.31
N LEU A 522 8.60 58.52 -130.55
CA LEU A 522 8.06 58.15 -131.86
C LEU A 522 6.96 59.11 -132.31
N THR A 523 6.09 59.54 -131.40
CA THR A 523 5.04 60.53 -131.69
C THR A 523 5.66 61.87 -132.09
N ALA A 524 6.67 62.33 -131.33
CA ALA A 524 7.40 63.55 -131.67
C ALA A 524 8.15 63.41 -133.01
N ALA A 525 8.69 62.24 -133.32
CA ALA A 525 9.31 61.96 -134.62
C ALA A 525 8.29 61.99 -135.76
N ALA A 526 7.14 61.34 -135.58
CA ALA A 526 6.02 61.37 -136.53
C ALA A 526 5.49 62.80 -136.75
N GLU A 527 5.45 63.63 -135.71
CA GLU A 527 5.09 65.04 -135.85
C GLU A 527 6.13 65.85 -136.63
N ARG A 528 7.43 65.61 -136.42
CA ARG A 528 8.49 66.25 -137.22
C ARG A 528 8.41 65.86 -138.68
N THR A 529 8.23 64.57 -138.99
CA THR A 529 8.08 64.11 -140.38
C THR A 529 6.79 64.65 -141.00
N ARG A 530 5.68 64.70 -140.25
CA ARG A 530 4.44 65.34 -140.71
C ARG A 530 4.65 66.82 -141.07
N LYS A 531 5.35 67.59 -140.24
CA LYS A 531 5.70 68.99 -140.54
C LYS A 531 6.53 69.11 -141.81
N GLN A 532 7.54 68.25 -141.99
CA GLN A 532 8.34 68.22 -143.22
C GLN A 532 7.50 67.89 -144.45
N VAL A 533 6.57 66.93 -144.34
CA VAL A 533 5.63 66.60 -145.43
C VAL A 533 4.71 67.79 -145.73
N GLU A 534 4.21 68.50 -144.72
CA GLU A 534 3.39 69.70 -144.90
C GLU A 534 4.17 70.83 -145.60
N GLU A 535 5.43 71.08 -145.23
CA GLU A 535 6.32 72.04 -145.91
C GLU A 535 6.64 71.64 -147.36
N LEU A 536 6.95 70.37 -147.61
CA LEU A 536 7.16 69.88 -148.97
C LEU A 536 5.88 70.00 -149.81
N ARG A 537 4.72 69.80 -149.20
CA ARG A 537 3.42 69.94 -149.87
C ARG A 537 3.10 71.41 -150.18
N SER A 538 3.44 72.36 -149.30
CA SER A 538 3.28 73.79 -149.61
C SER A 538 4.23 74.22 -150.72
N ARG A 539 5.50 73.79 -150.67
CA ARG A 539 6.47 74.05 -151.76
C ARG A 539 6.06 73.42 -153.08
N GLY A 540 5.45 72.22 -153.03
CA GLY A 540 4.83 71.58 -154.18
C GLY A 540 3.73 72.44 -154.80
N ARG A 541 2.84 73.02 -153.98
CA ARG A 541 1.80 73.96 -154.45
C ARG A 541 2.40 75.23 -155.05
N GLU A 542 3.40 75.83 -154.41
CA GLU A 542 4.08 77.02 -154.95
C GLU A 542 4.71 76.74 -156.32
N LEU A 543 5.35 75.58 -156.49
CA LEU A 543 5.92 75.17 -157.77
C LEU A 543 4.85 74.83 -158.82
N GLU A 544 3.70 74.29 -158.42
CA GLU A 544 2.55 74.10 -159.31
C GLU A 544 1.99 75.45 -159.78
N GLU A 545 1.79 76.41 -158.88
CA GLU A 545 1.33 77.77 -159.20
C GLU A 545 2.32 78.49 -160.13
N GLU A 546 3.63 78.33 -159.91
CA GLU A 546 4.68 78.87 -160.80
C GLU A 546 4.69 78.17 -162.16
N ASN A 547 4.51 76.84 -162.20
CA ASN A 547 4.36 76.12 -163.47
C ASN A 547 3.14 76.60 -164.26
N GLU A 548 2.03 76.85 -163.57
CA GLU A 548 0.81 77.33 -164.20
C GLU A 548 1.00 78.76 -164.74
N ARG A 549 1.66 79.65 -163.98
CA ARG A 549 2.11 80.96 -164.50
C ARG A 549 2.99 80.83 -165.74
N GLN A 550 3.96 79.92 -165.73
CA GLN A 550 4.82 79.69 -166.88
C GLN A 550 4.03 79.16 -168.08
N ARG A 551 3.05 78.29 -167.88
CA ARG A 551 2.14 77.81 -168.93
C ARG A 551 1.31 78.94 -169.52
N GLU A 552 0.77 79.83 -168.70
CA GLU A 552 0.04 81.02 -169.15
C GLU A 552 0.92 81.90 -170.04
N VAL A 553 2.16 82.21 -169.61
CA VAL A 553 3.13 82.98 -170.40
C VAL A 553 3.49 82.28 -171.72
N ILE A 554 3.68 80.96 -171.70
CA ILE A 554 3.95 80.18 -172.92
C ILE A 554 2.73 80.22 -173.86
N LEU A 555 1.51 80.16 -173.33
CA LEU A 555 0.28 80.25 -174.11
C LEU A 555 0.10 81.64 -174.73
N GLU A 556 0.35 82.70 -173.97
CA GLU A 556 0.36 84.08 -174.50
C GLU A 556 1.40 84.22 -175.61
N GLY A 557 2.64 83.80 -175.38
CA GLY A 557 3.69 83.83 -176.42
C GLY A 557 3.39 82.93 -177.63
N ALA A 558 2.66 81.82 -177.44
CA ALA A 558 2.16 80.99 -178.54
C ALA A 558 1.03 81.68 -179.30
N GLU A 559 0.17 82.44 -178.64
CA GLU A 559 -0.92 83.22 -179.24
C GLU A 559 -0.38 84.41 -180.03
N GLU A 560 0.64 85.12 -179.50
CA GLU A 560 1.38 86.15 -180.23
C GLU A 560 2.02 85.57 -181.51
N LYS A 561 2.63 84.39 -181.43
CA LYS A 561 3.15 83.68 -182.62
C LYS A 561 2.03 83.31 -183.60
N ARG A 562 0.88 82.84 -183.12
CA ARG A 562 -0.29 82.55 -183.98
C ARG A 562 -0.85 83.82 -184.63
N GLU A 563 -0.84 84.95 -183.94
CA GLU A 563 -1.24 86.24 -184.49
C GLU A 563 -0.26 86.73 -185.56
N ALA A 564 1.05 86.60 -185.31
CA ALA A 564 2.07 86.88 -186.32
C ALA A 564 1.89 86.01 -187.58
N ILE A 565 1.58 84.72 -187.41
CA ILE A 565 1.25 83.81 -188.53
C ILE A 565 -0.04 84.25 -189.23
N ARG A 566 -1.09 84.63 -188.50
CA ARG A 566 -2.34 85.15 -189.09
C ARG A 566 -2.09 86.40 -189.95
N GLN A 567 -1.30 87.34 -189.45
CA GLN A 567 -0.93 88.53 -190.22
C GLN A 567 -0.10 88.18 -191.47
N LEU A 568 0.83 87.23 -191.36
CA LEU A 568 1.61 86.75 -192.49
C LEU A 568 0.74 86.05 -193.55
N CYS A 569 -0.21 85.20 -193.13
CA CYS A 569 -1.18 84.54 -194.01
C CYS A 569 -2.06 85.56 -194.75
N PHE A 570 -2.50 86.63 -194.09
CA PHE A 570 -3.26 87.71 -194.73
C PHE A 570 -2.45 88.41 -195.82
N SER A 571 -1.15 88.64 -195.57
CA SER A 571 -0.24 89.20 -196.57
C SER A 571 -0.01 88.26 -197.75
N LEU A 572 0.13 86.95 -197.50
CA LEU A 572 0.27 85.92 -198.53
C LEU A 572 -0.99 85.79 -199.42
N GLU A 573 -2.17 85.87 -198.84
CA GLU A 573 -3.44 85.82 -199.58
C GLU A 573 -3.61 87.05 -200.49
N HIS A 574 -3.15 88.22 -200.03
CA HIS A 574 -3.11 89.44 -200.84
C HIS A 574 -2.22 89.27 -202.09
N TYR A 575 -1.01 88.72 -201.93
CA TYR A 575 -0.12 88.43 -203.07
C TYR A 575 -0.66 87.31 -203.98
N ARG A 576 -1.31 86.29 -203.42
CA ARG A 576 -1.92 85.19 -204.17
C ARG A 576 -3.10 85.65 -205.04
N ASN A 577 -3.91 86.59 -204.54
CA ASN A 577 -5.04 87.14 -205.29
C ASN A 577 -4.55 88.06 -206.43
N GLY A 578 -3.47 88.83 -206.21
CA GLY A 578 -2.79 89.58 -207.28
C GLY A 578 -2.23 88.67 -208.38
N TYR A 579 -1.62 87.53 -208.01
CA TYR A 579 -1.09 86.54 -208.96
C TYR A 579 -2.20 85.83 -209.76
N GLN A 580 -3.36 85.56 -209.15
CA GLN A 580 -4.51 84.94 -209.84
C GLN A 580 -5.20 85.88 -210.85
N GLN A 581 -5.18 87.20 -210.61
CA GLN A 581 -5.64 88.18 -211.61
C GLN A 581 -4.68 88.27 -212.80
N LEU A 582 -3.37 88.16 -212.57
CA LEU A 582 -2.36 88.11 -213.64
C LEU A 582 -2.42 86.80 -214.45
N ARG A 583 -2.78 85.68 -213.81
CA ARG A 583 -2.92 84.35 -214.45
C ARG A 583 -4.15 84.21 -215.33
N ARG A 584 -5.22 84.99 -215.12
CA ARG A 584 -6.42 85.01 -216.00
C ARG A 584 -6.21 85.73 -217.33
N ALA A 585 -5.12 86.48 -217.49
CA ALA A 585 -4.86 87.26 -218.71
C ALA A 585 -4.05 86.52 -219.81
N PHE A 586 -3.50 85.32 -219.57
CA PHE A 586 -2.40 84.82 -220.42
C PHE A 586 -2.38 83.36 -220.94
N MET A 587 -3.43 82.53 -220.85
CA MET A 587 -3.38 81.17 -221.46
C MET A 587 -4.67 80.70 -222.16
N GLY A 588 -4.76 80.97 -223.46
CA GLY A 588 -5.35 80.07 -224.46
C GLY A 588 -4.27 79.21 -225.11
N HIS A 589 -4.62 77.93 -225.41
CA HIS A 589 -3.82 76.80 -225.96
C HIS A 589 -3.12 75.89 -224.91
N LYS A 590 -3.30 74.55 -224.83
CA LYS A 590 -4.22 73.56 -225.43
C LYS A 590 -4.04 72.17 -224.72
N ARG A 591 -5.16 71.45 -224.41
CA ARG A 591 -5.40 69.96 -224.24
C ARG A 591 -4.60 69.15 -223.19
N LEU A 592 -5.03 68.05 -222.51
CA LEU A 592 -6.18 67.11 -222.29
C LEU A 592 -5.65 66.06 -221.23
N PRO A 593 -6.38 65.02 -220.71
CA PRO A 593 -7.73 64.94 -220.12
C PRO A 593 -7.88 63.93 -218.91
N VAL A 594 -9.15 63.68 -218.50
CA VAL A 594 -9.72 62.45 -217.85
C VAL A 594 -9.49 62.27 -216.33
N MET A 595 -10.41 61.80 -215.46
CA MET A 595 -11.87 61.54 -215.44
C MET A 595 -12.31 61.25 -213.98
N ALA A 596 -13.61 61.48 -213.75
CA ALA A 596 -14.58 60.72 -212.95
C ALA A 596 -14.49 60.58 -211.42
N SER A 597 -15.66 60.92 -210.84
CA SER A 597 -16.24 60.68 -209.50
C SER A 597 -15.70 61.47 -208.32
#